data_AF-A0A098LEL4-F1
#
_entry.id   AF-A0A098LEL4-F1
#
_cell.length_a   1.000
_cell.length_b   1.000
_cell.length_c   1.000
_cell.angle_alpha   90.00
_cell.angle_beta   90.00
_cell.angle_gamma   90.00
#
_symmetry.space_group_name_H-M   'P 1'
#
loop_
_entity.id
_entity.type
_entity.pdbx_description
1 polymer ?
#
loop_
_entity_poly.entity_id
_entity_poly.type
_entity_poly.pdbx_seq_one_letter_code
_entity_poly.pdbx_strand_id
1 'polypeptide(L)' 'MTDLNIIRGLGNGFDEEVLRVMKLMPEWEPGYLDGKPIKIRKILPIKFSLPD' A
#
# COMPACT_ATOMS: atom_id res chain seq x y z
N MET A 1 -8.51 -3.57 3.15
CA MET A 1 -7.29 -2.97 3.73
C MET A 1 -7.70 -1.94 4.77
N THR A 2 -7.14 -1.95 5.97
CA THR A 2 -7.68 -1.15 7.10
C THR A 2 -6.71 -0.14 7.69
N ASP A 3 -5.40 -0.28 7.47
CA ASP A 3 -4.37 0.55 8.11
C ASP A 3 -3.24 0.86 7.10
N LEU A 4 -3.24 2.08 6.57
CA LEU A 4 -2.29 2.57 5.59
C LEU A 4 -1.29 3.51 6.25
N ASN A 5 -0.01 3.16 6.18
CA ASN A 5 1.08 3.99 6.72
C ASN A 5 2.23 4.08 5.72
N ILE A 6 2.77 5.28 5.54
CA ILE A 6 3.98 5.51 4.75
C ILE A 6 5.18 5.36 5.67
N ILE A 7 6.00 4.33 5.42
CA ILE A 7 7.19 4.03 6.24
C ILE A 7 8.33 5.01 5.91
N ARG A 8 8.50 5.32 4.63
CA ARG A 8 9.48 6.29 4.12
C ARG A 8 8.87 7.02 2.94
N GLY A 9 8.53 8.28 3.14
CA GLY A 9 7.99 9.16 2.10
C GLY A 9 9.08 9.82 1.28
N LEU A 10 8.69 10.32 0.11
CA LEU A 10 9.53 11.18 -0.72
C LEU A 10 9.13 12.66 -0.58
N GLY A 11 7.96 12.95 -0.01
CA GLY A 11 7.40 14.31 0.10
C GLY A 11 6.88 14.86 -1.23
N ASN A 12 6.70 16.18 -1.32
CA ASN A 12 6.37 16.92 -2.55
C ASN A 12 5.13 16.42 -3.34
N GLY A 13 4.07 15.95 -2.67
CA GLY A 13 2.86 15.45 -3.35
C GLY A 13 2.87 13.94 -3.65
N PHE A 14 4.02 13.28 -3.60
CA PHE A 14 4.13 11.85 -3.91
C PHE A 14 3.44 10.97 -2.86
N ASP A 15 3.52 11.39 -1.60
CA ASP A 15 2.96 10.66 -0.47
C ASP A 15 1.43 10.73 -0.49
N GLU A 16 0.86 11.89 -0.82
CA GLU A 16 -0.58 12.09 -1.01
C GLU A 16 -1.11 11.23 -2.16
N GLU A 17 -0.39 11.19 -3.29
CA GLU A 17 -0.77 10.37 -4.44
C GLU A 17 -0.69 8.88 -4.14
N VAL A 18 0.30 8.42 -3.38
CA VAL A 18 0.36 7.03 -2.90
C VAL A 18 -0.87 6.69 -2.08
N LEU A 19 -1.24 7.53 -1.12
CA LEU A 19 -2.42 7.29 -0.29
C LEU A 19 -3.70 7.27 -1.11
N ARG A 20 -3.84 8.16 -2.10
CA ARG A 20 -5.00 8.19 -3.00
C ARG A 20 -5.08 6.90 -3.83
N VAL A 21 -3.99 6.49 -4.46
CA VAL A 21 -3.95 5.27 -5.30
C VAL A 21 -4.22 4.03 -4.45
N MET A 22 -3.59 3.92 -3.27
CA MET A 22 -3.80 2.80 -2.36
C MET A 22 -5.27 2.68 -1.89
N LYS A 23 -6.01 3.79 -1.78
CA LYS A 23 -7.45 3.79 -1.45
C LYS A 23 -8.34 3.39 -2.63
N LEU A 24 -7.88 3.55 -3.86
CA LEU A 24 -8.61 3.19 -5.08
C LEU A 24 -8.39 1.72 -5.50
N MET A 25 -7.42 1.05 -4.89
CA MET A 25 -7.18 -0.36 -5.17
C MET A 25 -8.37 -1.22 -4.76
N PRO A 26 -8.61 -2.34 -5.48
CA PRO A 26 -9.64 -3.30 -5.09
C PRO A 26 -9.34 -3.91 -3.71
N GLU A 27 -10.31 -4.64 -3.17
CA GLU A 27 -10.10 -5.38 -1.94
C GLU A 27 -8.90 -6.32 -2.06
N TRP A 28 -8.00 -6.23 -1.09
CA TRP A 28 -6.81 -7.05 -1.03
C TRP A 28 -7.14 -8.42 -0.47
N GLU A 29 -6.64 -9.47 -1.13
CA GLU A 29 -6.73 -10.82 -0.62
C GLU A 29 -6.00 -10.92 0.74
N PRO A 30 -6.62 -11.54 1.75
CA PRO A 30 -6.00 -11.73 3.05
C PRO A 30 -4.87 -12.77 2.96
N GLY A 31 -4.00 -12.78 3.96
CA GLY A 31 -3.14 -13.93 4.18
C GLY A 31 -3.97 -15.10 4.70
N TYR A 32 -3.56 -16.34 4.40
CA TYR A 32 -4.18 -17.54 4.93
C TYR A 32 -3.18 -18.30 5.81
N LEU A 33 -3.66 -18.76 6.97
CA LEU A 33 -2.95 -19.70 7.83
C LEU A 33 -3.92 -20.84 8.16
N ASP A 34 -3.52 -22.07 7.88
CA ASP A 34 -4.36 -23.27 8.07
C ASP A 34 -5.77 -23.13 7.45
N GLY A 35 -5.85 -22.52 6.26
CA GLY A 35 -7.10 -22.29 5.54
C GLY A 35 -7.99 -21.17 6.10
N LYS A 36 -7.56 -20.47 7.15
CA LYS A 36 -8.30 -19.35 7.74
C LYS A 36 -7.68 -18.01 7.33
N PRO A 37 -8.50 -17.01 6.95
CA PRO A 37 -7.98 -15.68 6.65
C PRO A 37 -7.47 -15.01 7.92
N ILE A 38 -6.28 -14.42 7.84
CA ILE A 38 -5.62 -13.72 8.94
C ILE A 38 -5.23 -12.29 8.53
N LYS A 39 -5.18 -11.39 9.51
CA LYS A 39 -4.69 -10.02 9.31
C LYS A 39 -3.18 -10.05 9.18
N ILE A 40 -2.67 -9.66 8.01
CA ILE A 40 -1.23 -9.54 7.75
C ILE A 40 -0.83 -8.07 7.60
N ARG A 41 0.44 -7.78 7.88
CA ARG A 41 1.08 -6.51 7.49
C ARG A 41 1.90 -6.75 6.23
N LYS A 42 1.68 -5.94 5.20
CA LYS A 42 2.43 -6.03 3.94
C LYS A 42 3.11 -4.69 3.67
N ILE A 43 4.39 -4.75 3.31
CA ILE A 43 5.19 -3.58 2.91
C ILE A 43 5.32 -3.63 1.39
N LEU A 44 4.88 -2.58 0.73
CA LEU A 44 4.94 -2.45 -0.73
C LEU A 44 5.97 -1.38 -1.10
N PRO A 45 7.07 -1.75 -1.78
CA PRO A 45 8.00 -0.75 -2.29
C PRO A 45 7.41 -0.08 -3.53
N ILE A 46 7.16 1.23 -3.44
CA ILE A 46 6.69 2.04 -4.57
C ILE A 46 7.87 2.83 -5.12
N LYS A 47 8.11 2.70 -6.44
CA LYS A 47 9.12 3.46 -7.16
C LYS A 47 8.43 4.45 -8.08
N PHE A 48 8.83 5.71 -8.00
CA PHE A 48 8.42 6.73 -8.95
C PHE A 48 9.46 6.83 -10.05
N SER A 49 9.00 6.87 -11.29
CA SER A 49 9.80 7.25 -12.44
C SER A 49 9.14 8.49 -13.04
N LEU A 50 9.84 9.61 -13.02
CA LEU A 50 9.40 10.79 -13.73
C LEU A 50 9.83 10.64 -15.20
N PRO A 51 8.96 10.99 -16.16
CA PRO A 51 9.41 11.15 -17.54
C PRO A 51 10.43 12.30 -17.62
N ASP A 52 11.41 12.16 -18.50
CA ASP A 52 12.39 13.21 -18.82
C ASP A 52 11.73 14.48 -19.41
#